data_AF-A0A7C2TL69-F1
#
_entry.id   AF-A0A7C2TL69-F1
#
_cell.length_a   1.000
_cell.length_b   1.000
_cell.length_c   1.000
_cell.angle_alpha   90.00
_cell.angle_beta   90.00
_cell.angle_gamma   90.00
#
_symmetry.space_group_name_H-M   'P 1'
#
loop_
_entity.id
_entity.type
_entity.pdbx_description
1 polymer ?
#
loop_
_entity_poly.entity_id
_entity_poly.type
_entity_poly.pdbx_seq_one_letter_code
_entity_poly.pdbx_strand_id
1 'polypeptide(L)'
;MHIIINGVADIRKLPKFRSERISQLIYGETFDIIEDLGEFTYIEGGDGVRGYVKTTNIGEGKERKYKLRDRYRARGKIFPYGSYLSQEDVERYRIPKRYL
;
A
#
# COMPACT_ATOMS: atom_id res chain seq x y z
N MET A 1 -12.22 4.12 3.49
CA MET A 1 -11.42 3.14 2.70
C MET A 1 -9.97 3.33 3.09
N HIS A 2 -9.32 2.28 3.59
CA HIS A 2 -7.91 2.33 4.01
C HIS A 2 -7.00 1.89 2.86
N ILE A 3 -5.84 2.53 2.76
CA ILE A 3 -4.84 2.22 1.74
C ILE A 3 -3.43 2.20 2.30
N ILE A 4 -2.53 1.56 1.55
CA ILE A 4 -1.09 1.66 1.81
C ILE A 4 -0.53 2.97 1.22
N ILE A 5 0.17 3.75 2.06
CA ILE A 5 0.72 5.06 1.68
C ILE A 5 2.24 5.06 1.42
N ASN A 6 2.93 3.99 1.82
CA ASN A 6 4.33 3.74 1.53
C ASN A 6 4.49 2.79 0.33
N GLY A 7 5.72 2.64 -0.18
CA GLY A 7 5.94 1.85 -1.41
C GLY A 7 5.43 0.42 -1.28
N VAL A 8 5.93 -0.30 -0.27
CA VAL A 8 5.53 -1.69 0.03
C VAL A 8 5.32 -1.81 1.54
N ALA A 9 4.28 -2.52 1.94
CA ALA A 9 4.00 -2.85 3.33
C ALA A 9 3.96 -4.38 3.49
N ASP A 10 4.70 -4.90 4.47
CA ASP A 10 4.67 -6.33 4.78
C ASP A 10 3.44 -6.69 5.61
N ILE A 11 2.73 -7.75 5.20
CA ILE A 11 1.76 -8.44 6.05
C ILE A 11 2.52 -9.51 6.84
N ARG A 12 2.44 -9.43 8.17
CA ARG A 12 3.17 -10.30 9.10
C ARG A 12 2.25 -11.24 9.85
N LYS A 13 2.78 -12.40 10.24
CA LYS A 13 2.04 -13.40 11.02
C LYS A 13 1.74 -12.96 12.46
N LEU A 14 2.62 -12.17 13.08
CA LEU A 14 2.50 -11.63 14.43
C LEU A 14 2.78 -10.11 14.43
N PRO A 15 2.25 -9.33 15.39
CA PRO A 15 2.43 -7.87 15.47
C PRO A 15 3.82 -7.49 16.01
N LYS A 16 4.87 -7.94 15.33
CA LYS A 16 6.27 -7.64 15.67
C LYS A 16 7.14 -7.64 14.41
N PHE A 17 8.13 -6.76 14.37
CA PHE A 17 8.99 -6.59 13.19
C PHE A 17 9.75 -7.86 12.79
N ARG A 18 10.20 -8.68 13.76
CA ARG A 18 10.91 -9.95 13.48
C ARG A 18 9.99 -11.13 13.16
N SER A 19 8.68 -10.92 13.05
CA SER A 19 7.75 -11.96 12.61
C SER A 19 7.98 -12.30 11.13
N GLU A 20 7.70 -13.54 10.77
CA GLU A 20 7.58 -13.98 9.38
C GLU A 20 6.65 -13.04 8.59
N ARG A 21 7.07 -12.74 7.36
CA ARG A 21 6.28 -12.05 6.34
C ARG A 21 5.52 -13.09 5.53
N ILE A 22 4.20 -13.00 5.54
CA ILE A 22 3.30 -13.95 4.87
C ILE A 22 2.76 -13.42 3.54
N SER A 23 2.68 -12.09 3.39
CA SER A 23 2.31 -11.43 2.14
C SER A 23 2.82 -9.98 2.13
N GLN A 24 2.51 -9.23 1.07
CA GLN A 24 2.86 -7.82 0.91
C GLN A 24 1.72 -7.07 0.21
N LEU A 25 1.54 -5.83 0.62
CA LEU A 25 0.70 -4.86 -0.06
C LEU A 25 1.57 -3.78 -0.70
N ILE A 26 1.09 -3.21 -1.80
CA ILE A 26 1.78 -2.14 -2.53
C ILE A 26 1.05 -0.81 -2.40
N TYR A 27 1.74 0.27 -2.75
CA TYR A 27 1.20 1.62 -2.68
C TYR A 27 -0.19 1.75 -3.32
N GLY A 28 -1.12 2.32 -2.57
CA GLY A 28 -2.50 2.57 -2.99
C GLY A 28 -3.42 1.36 -2.92
N GLU A 29 -2.92 0.18 -2.61
CA GLU A 29 -3.73 -1.02 -2.43
C GLU A 29 -4.64 -0.89 -1.20
N THR A 30 -5.87 -1.37 -1.34
CA THR A 30 -6.92 -1.29 -0.34
C THR A 30 -7.02 -2.56 0.48
N PHE A 31 -7.48 -2.42 1.72
CA PHE A 31 -7.71 -3.52 2.65
C PHE A 31 -8.74 -3.09 3.69
N ASP A 32 -9.27 -4.07 4.40
CA ASP A 32 -10.16 -3.84 5.53
C ASP A 32 -9.39 -3.94 6.84
N ILE A 33 -9.68 -3.02 7.77
CA ILE A 33 -9.15 -3.07 9.13
C ILE A 33 -10.07 -3.95 9.96
N ILE A 34 -9.48 -4.95 10.62
CA ILE A 34 -10.19 -5.81 11.57
C ILE A 34 -9.97 -5.31 13.00
N GLU A 35 -8.72 -4.98 13.35
CA GLU A 35 -8.35 -4.55 14.71
C GLU A 35 -7.13 -3.63 14.68
N ASP A 36 -7.13 -2.56 15.48
CA ASP A 36 -5.98 -1.68 15.68
C ASP A 36 -5.31 -1.95 17.03
N LEU A 37 -4.03 -2.31 17.02
CA LEU A 37 -3.20 -2.59 18.19
C LEU A 37 -2.16 -1.49 18.44
N GLY A 38 -2.30 -0.32 17.83
CA GLY A 38 -1.41 0.82 17.99
C GLY A 38 -0.25 0.80 16.99
N GLU A 39 0.82 0.04 17.26
CA GLU A 39 1.98 -0.03 16.35
C GLU A 39 1.70 -0.88 15.10
N PHE A 40 0.84 -1.89 15.27
CA PHE A 40 0.39 -2.78 14.21
C PHE A 40 -1.13 -2.78 14.13
N THR A 41 -1.64 -2.96 12.92
CA THR A 41 -3.06 -3.13 12.63
C THR A 41 -3.26 -4.50 12.01
N TYR A 42 -4.23 -5.26 12.50
CA TYR A 42 -4.69 -6.51 11.90
C TYR A 42 -5.67 -6.19 10.77
N ILE A 43 -5.37 -6.70 9.58
CA ILE A 43 -6.09 -6.36 8.35
C ILE A 43 -6.46 -7.63 7.56
N GLU A 44 -7.37 -7.45 6.60
CA GLU A 44 -7.65 -8.39 5.51
C GLU A 44 -7.40 -7.71 4.17
N GLY A 45 -6.46 -8.24 3.40
CA GLY A 45 -6.19 -7.81 2.02
C GLY A 45 -7.33 -8.20 1.08
N GLY A 46 -7.40 -7.55 -0.10
CA GLY A 46 -8.41 -7.88 -1.12
C GLY A 46 -8.29 -9.29 -1.71
N ASP A 47 -7.15 -9.97 -1.49
CA ASP A 47 -6.91 -11.37 -1.83
C ASP A 47 -7.35 -12.35 -0.72
N GLY A 48 -7.91 -11.84 0.39
CA GLY A 48 -8.32 -12.61 1.56
C GLY A 48 -7.19 -12.93 2.54
N VAL A 49 -5.95 -12.48 2.28
CA VAL A 49 -4.85 -12.70 3.21
C VAL A 49 -5.01 -11.80 4.43
N ARG A 50 -4.97 -12.42 5.62
CA ARG A 50 -5.06 -11.72 6.90
C ARG A 50 -3.75 -11.71 7.65
N GLY A 51 -3.42 -10.58 8.26
CA GLY A 51 -2.21 -10.44 9.07
C GLY A 51 -1.98 -9.03 9.57
N TYR A 52 -0.80 -8.81 10.15
CA TYR A 52 -0.44 -7.56 10.81
C TYR A 52 0.42 -6.68 9.92
N VAL A 53 0.01 -5.42 9.76
CA VAL A 53 0.76 -4.38 9.04
C VAL A 53 1.15 -3.28 10.02
N LYS A 54 2.32 -2.66 9.86
CA LYS A 54 2.68 -1.48 10.66
C LYS A 54 1.71 -0.33 10.37
N THR A 55 1.11 0.23 11.40
CA THR A 55 0.09 1.30 11.30
C THR A 55 0.61 2.53 10.55
N THR A 56 1.93 2.81 10.63
CA THR A 56 2.57 3.90 9.89
C THR A 56 2.58 3.74 8.36
N ASN A 57 2.23 2.57 7.84
CA ASN A 57 2.04 2.35 6.40
C ASN A 57 0.60 2.62 5.93
N ILE A 58 -0.33 2.83 6.87
CA ILE A 58 -1.75 2.95 6.61
C ILE A 58 -2.12 4.43 6.53
N GLY A 59 -2.99 4.76 5.59
CA GLY A 59 -3.63 6.06 5.54
C GLY A 59 -5.02 5.96 4.94
N GLU A 60 -5.74 7.08 4.96
CA GLU A 60 -7.01 7.19 4.28
C GLU A 60 -6.82 7.36 2.78
N GLY A 61 -7.60 6.60 2.00
CA GLY A 61 -7.54 6.60 0.55
C GLY A 61 -8.71 7.32 -0.08
N LYS A 62 -8.41 8.12 -1.11
CA LYS A 62 -9.37 8.56 -2.12
C LYS A 62 -9.46 7.53 -3.25
N GLU A 63 -10.39 7.75 -4.19
CA GLU A 63 -10.52 6.99 -5.42
C GLU A 63 -9.17 6.88 -6.18
N ARG A 64 -8.81 5.66 -6.56
CA ARG A 64 -7.60 5.34 -7.34
C ARG A 64 -8.01 4.90 -8.73
N LYS A 65 -7.63 5.68 -9.76
CA LYS A 65 -8.08 5.51 -11.15
C LYS A 65 -7.09 4.74 -12.01
N TYR A 66 -5.82 4.72 -11.62
CA TYR A 66 -4.75 4.17 -12.43
C TYR A 66 -4.02 3.04 -11.71
N LYS A 67 -3.62 2.02 -12.46
CA LYS A 67 -2.74 0.96 -12.00
C LYS A 67 -1.42 1.04 -12.74
N LEU A 68 -0.33 1.15 -12.00
CA LEU A 68 1.00 1.33 -12.56
C LEU A 68 1.49 0.04 -13.22
N ARG A 69 1.87 0.12 -14.50
CA ARG A 69 2.30 -1.02 -15.34
C ARG A 69 3.77 -1.40 -15.20
N ASP A 70 4.59 -0.51 -14.65
CA ASP A 70 6.00 -0.76 -14.39
C ASP A 70 6.46 0.12 -13.22
N ARG A 71 7.52 -0.28 -12.52
CA ARG A 71 8.10 0.51 -11.42
C ARG A 71 8.41 1.93 -11.90
N TYR A 72 7.99 2.92 -11.12
CA TYR A 72 8.29 4.32 -11.40
C TYR A 72 9.01 4.98 -10.22
N ARG A 73 10.12 5.68 -10.50
CA ARG A 73 10.88 6.44 -9.50
C ARG A 73 10.68 7.93 -9.77
N ALA A 74 10.03 8.60 -8.83
CA ALA A 74 9.92 10.05 -8.79
C ALA A 74 10.93 10.63 -7.78
N ARG A 75 11.08 11.95 -7.76
CA ARG A 75 11.88 12.64 -6.74
C ARG A 75 11.25 12.38 -5.36
N GLY A 76 12.00 11.72 -4.47
CA GLY A 76 11.57 11.45 -3.10
C GLY A 76 10.52 10.35 -2.93
N LYS A 77 10.13 9.63 -4.00
CA LYS A 77 9.17 8.51 -3.90
C LYS A 77 9.42 7.43 -4.96
N ILE A 78 9.28 6.18 -4.54
CA ILE A 78 9.32 5.01 -5.43
C ILE A 78 7.95 4.36 -5.41
N PHE A 79 7.40 4.13 -6.59
CA PHE A 79 6.16 3.40 -6.81
C PHE A 79 6.50 2.02 -7.37
N PRO A 80 6.24 0.94 -6.62
CA PRO A 80 6.39 -0.42 -7.13
C PRO A 80 5.44 -0.71 -8.29
N TYR A 81 5.78 -1.74 -9.06
CA TYR A 81 4.87 -2.32 -10.04
C TYR A 81 3.51 -2.63 -9.40
N GLY A 82 2.43 -2.33 -10.13
CA GLY A 82 1.05 -2.57 -9.69
C GLY A 82 0.45 -1.49 -8.79
N SER A 83 1.22 -0.46 -8.39
CA SER A 83 0.74 0.60 -7.49
C SER A 83 -0.54 1.24 -8.01
N TYR A 84 -1.47 1.57 -7.11
CA TYR A 84 -2.73 2.23 -7.44
C TYR A 84 -2.64 3.74 -7.18
N LEU A 85 -2.95 4.54 -8.20
CA LEU A 85 -2.69 5.97 -8.20
C LEU A 85 -3.98 6.78 -8.40
N SER A 86 -4.08 7.90 -7.68
CA SER A 86 -5.10 8.92 -7.94
C SER A 86 -4.64 9.86 -9.07
N GLN A 87 -5.55 10.67 -9.61
CA GLN A 87 -5.19 11.75 -10.54
C GLN A 87 -4.18 12.72 -9.90
N GLU A 88 -4.38 13.04 -8.62
CA GLU A 88 -3.50 13.91 -7.83
C GLU A 88 -2.07 13.36 -7.77
N ASP A 89 -1.91 12.04 -7.60
CA ASP A 89 -0.58 11.40 -7.60
C ASP A 89 0.09 11.49 -8.97
N VAL A 90 -0.66 11.23 -10.05
CA VAL A 90 -0.14 11.29 -11.42
C VAL A 90 0.39 12.69 -11.73
N GLU A 91 -0.36 13.72 -11.36
CA GLU A 91 0.02 15.12 -11.56
C GLU A 91 1.20 15.51 -10.67
N ARG A 92 1.11 15.24 -9.35
CA ARG A 92 2.13 15.59 -8.36
C ARG A 92 3.49 14.98 -8.68
N TYR A 93 3.50 13.71 -9.09
CA TYR A 93 4.74 12.98 -9.37
C TYR A 93 5.09 12.95 -10.86
N ARG A 94 4.32 13.66 -11.71
CA ARG A 94 4.53 13.77 -13.16
C ARG A 94 4.68 12.41 -13.85
N ILE A 95 3.80 11.47 -13.49
CA ILE A 95 3.85 10.08 -13.96
C ILE A 95 3.45 10.04 -15.44
N PRO A 96 4.33 9.60 -16.36
CA PRO A 96 3.99 9.59 -17.78
C PRO A 96 2.93 8.54 -18.10
N LYS A 97 2.03 8.85 -19.06
CA LYS A 97 0.94 7.94 -19.48
C LYS A 97 1.39 6.54 -19.87
N ARG A 98 2.63 6.36 -20.36
CA ARG A 98 3.17 5.03 -20.71
C ARG A 98 3.28 4.07 -19.51
N TYR A 99 3.28 4.59 -18.28
CA TYR A 99 3.32 3.79 -17.05
C TYR A 99 1.93 3.48 -16.48
N LEU A 100 0.86 4.11 -16.99
CA LEU A 100 -0.51 3.97 -16.50
C LEU A 100 -1.30 3.00 -17.40
#